data_AF-A0A966Y461-F1
#
_entry.id   AF-A0A966Y461-F1
#
_cell.length_a   1.000
_cell.length_b   1.000
_cell.length_c   1.000
_cell.angle_alpha   90.00
_cell.angle_beta   90.00
_cell.angle_gamma   90.00
#
_symmetry.space_group_name_H-M   'P 1'
#
loop_
_entity.id
_entity.type
_entity.pdbx_description
1 polymer ?
#
loop_
_entity_poly.entity_id
_entity_poly.type
_entity_poly.pdbx_seq_one_letter_code
_entity_poly.pdbx_strand_id
1 'polypeptide(L)'
;MRVLITRPEREATALAAALIERGHFPVIAPLFRLEILRPPADFLTALASCQAVLLTSANGARALADASEQRGKPILAVGDTTAATAEGLGFAAVTSAAGDGAALAEQVRRSLDPAKGSLVHVSGADVALDLTETLAPDGFEVHRFTLYDAREESTLPESARAALAARALDAATFFSPRAAATFARLVGDAGLADALRDVTALAISPAALAPLSALPFKATVAAERPTRQAVLDEIDRLAEAGVKGAETMSDTPSPAPTSALPPPQVSVRRGLGVFGAFVTGIVASVVVLAGALISLPFWPPDIRAIWRGQDVVVSAPTPAIDLQAVRADATATANAAVETARR
;
A
#
# COMPACT_ATOMS: atom_id res chain seq x y z
N MET A 1 9.61 -17.75 7.97
CA MET A 1 8.32 -17.58 8.68
C MET A 1 7.27 -17.05 7.73
N ARG A 2 5.99 -17.39 7.93
CA ARG A 2 4.84 -16.79 7.26
C ARG A 2 4.23 -15.70 8.13
N VAL A 3 4.22 -14.46 7.61
CA VAL A 3 4.00 -13.24 8.41
C VAL A 3 2.79 -12.47 7.88
N LEU A 4 1.79 -12.25 8.73
CA LEU A 4 0.62 -11.43 8.40
C LEU A 4 0.93 -9.93 8.51
N ILE A 5 0.55 -9.17 7.49
CA ILE A 5 0.73 -7.72 7.40
C ILE A 5 -0.63 -7.03 7.39
N THR A 6 -0.90 -6.22 8.41
CA THR A 6 -2.21 -5.56 8.62
C THR A 6 -2.27 -4.11 8.11
N ARG A 7 -1.18 -3.61 7.53
CA ARG A 7 -1.05 -2.22 7.07
C ARG A 7 -1.87 -1.94 5.81
N PRO A 8 -2.20 -0.66 5.52
CA PRO A 8 -2.74 -0.25 4.23
C PRO A 8 -1.91 -0.77 3.06
N GLU A 9 -2.58 -1.14 1.96
CA GLU A 9 -2.03 -1.87 0.81
C GLU A 9 -0.64 -1.38 0.38
N ARG A 10 -0.49 -0.08 0.10
CA ARG A 10 0.78 0.50 -0.37
C ARG A 10 1.95 0.26 0.60
N GLU A 11 1.68 0.39 1.89
CA GLU A 11 2.70 0.19 2.93
C GLU A 11 2.94 -1.30 3.20
N ALA A 12 1.90 -2.13 3.04
CA ALA A 12 1.98 -3.57 3.13
C ALA A 12 2.83 -4.15 2.02
N THR A 13 2.70 -3.68 0.77
CA THR A 13 3.53 -4.12 -0.37
C THR A 13 5.01 -3.86 -0.13
N ALA A 14 5.38 -2.66 0.34
CA ALA A 14 6.77 -2.33 0.63
C ALA A 14 7.35 -3.19 1.77
N LEU A 15 6.56 -3.48 2.80
CA LEU A 15 6.97 -4.37 3.88
C LEU A 15 7.07 -5.83 3.42
N ALA A 16 6.14 -6.27 2.57
CA ALA A 16 6.14 -7.61 1.98
C ALA A 16 7.40 -7.86 1.14
N ALA A 17 7.80 -6.89 0.31
CA ALA A 17 9.04 -6.98 -0.46
C ALA A 17 10.26 -7.16 0.47
N ALA A 18 10.38 -6.33 1.51
CA ALA A 18 11.47 -6.45 2.48
C ALA A 18 11.45 -7.79 3.24
N LEU A 19 10.27 -8.35 3.52
CA LEU A 19 10.14 -9.66 4.15
C LEU A 19 10.57 -10.80 3.22
N ILE A 20 10.23 -10.71 1.92
CA ILE A 20 10.65 -11.69 0.91
C ILE A 20 12.17 -11.69 0.75
N GLU A 21 12.79 -10.51 0.69
CA GLU A 21 14.25 -10.37 0.61
C GLU A 21 14.97 -11.03 1.80
N ARG A 22 14.31 -11.08 2.96
CA ARG A 22 14.81 -11.71 4.19
C ARG A 22 14.41 -13.19 4.32
N GLY A 23 13.76 -13.78 3.32
CA GLY A 23 13.39 -15.20 3.30
C GLY A 23 12.09 -15.53 4.05
N HIS A 24 11.23 -14.54 4.31
CA HIS A 24 9.91 -14.74 4.90
C HIS A 24 8.79 -14.74 3.84
N PHE A 25 7.65 -15.32 4.19
CA PHE A 25 6.48 -15.42 3.34
C PHE A 25 5.39 -14.44 3.83
N PRO A 26 5.23 -13.25 3.21
CA PRO A 26 4.24 -12.29 3.66
C PRO A 26 2.81 -12.71 3.25
N VAL A 27 1.85 -12.43 4.14
CA VAL A 27 0.41 -12.51 3.87
C VAL A 27 -0.13 -11.09 4.06
N ILE A 28 -0.47 -10.43 2.95
CA ILE A 28 -1.02 -9.07 2.97
C ILE A 28 -2.51 -9.13 3.30
N ALA A 29 -2.92 -8.43 4.35
CA ALA A 29 -4.31 -8.34 4.80
C ALA A 29 -4.58 -6.94 5.39
N PRO A 30 -4.72 -5.90 4.55
CA PRO A 30 -5.01 -4.55 5.01
C PRO A 30 -6.33 -4.53 5.79
N LEU A 31 -6.31 -3.91 6.97
CA LEU A 31 -7.50 -3.78 7.82
C LEU A 31 -8.24 -2.45 7.60
N PHE A 32 -7.67 -1.60 6.75
CA PHE A 32 -8.24 -0.33 6.36
C PHE A 32 -8.22 -0.25 4.84
N ARG A 33 -9.35 0.13 4.28
CA ARG A 33 -9.48 0.46 2.86
C ARG A 33 -9.58 1.96 2.69
N LEU A 34 -8.94 2.45 1.65
CA LEU A 34 -9.16 3.81 1.19
C LEU A 34 -10.53 3.87 0.50
N GLU A 35 -11.41 4.69 1.02
CA GLU A 35 -12.69 5.03 0.39
C GLU A 35 -12.58 6.44 -0.19
N ILE A 36 -12.79 6.58 -1.49
CA ILE A 36 -12.97 7.90 -2.10
C ILE A 36 -14.41 8.34 -1.85
N LEU A 37 -14.58 9.52 -1.25
CA LEU A 37 -15.87 10.07 -0.90
C LEU A 37 -16.38 10.96 -2.03
N ARG A 38 -17.71 11.06 -2.14
CA ARG A 38 -18.31 12.02 -3.07
C ARG A 38 -18.00 13.44 -2.61
N PRO A 39 -17.59 14.34 -3.52
CA PRO A 39 -17.37 15.74 -3.17
C PRO A 39 -18.68 16.40 -2.72
N PRO A 40 -18.64 17.28 -1.69
CA PRO A 40 -19.75 18.16 -1.33
C PRO A 40 -20.20 19.05 -2.50
N ALA A 41 -21.44 19.55 -2.46
CA ALA A 41 -22.03 20.29 -3.57
C ALA A 41 -21.29 21.59 -3.94
N ASP A 42 -20.66 22.23 -2.95
CA ASP A 42 -19.89 23.47 -3.08
C ASP A 42 -18.44 23.24 -3.54
N PHE A 43 -17.96 21.99 -3.56
CA PHE A 43 -16.58 21.66 -3.89
C PHE A 43 -16.15 22.17 -5.27
N LEU A 44 -16.93 21.91 -6.31
CA LEU A 44 -16.56 22.30 -7.68
C LEU A 44 -16.54 23.82 -7.86
N THR A 45 -17.44 24.53 -7.18
CA THR A 45 -17.48 25.99 -7.17
C THR A 45 -16.25 26.56 -6.47
N ALA A 46 -15.90 26.05 -5.29
CA ALA A 46 -14.70 26.46 -4.56
C ALA A 46 -13.42 26.13 -5.34
N LEU A 47 -13.35 24.97 -5.99
CA LEU A 47 -12.23 24.56 -6.82
C LEU A 47 -12.06 25.46 -8.06
N ALA A 48 -13.16 25.93 -8.64
CA ALA A 48 -13.13 26.83 -9.79
C ALA A 48 -12.63 28.24 -9.39
N SER A 49 -13.01 28.74 -8.22
CA SER A 49 -12.65 30.09 -7.74
C SER A 49 -11.32 30.16 -7.00
N CYS A 50 -10.78 29.04 -6.50
CA CYS A 50 -9.56 29.06 -5.71
C CYS A 50 -8.33 29.47 -6.52
N GLN A 51 -7.34 30.05 -5.84
CA GLN A 51 -6.04 30.38 -6.42
C GLN A 51 -5.11 29.16 -6.49
N ALA A 52 -5.24 28.22 -5.55
CA ALA A 52 -4.45 26.99 -5.51
C ALA A 52 -5.14 25.87 -4.72
N VAL A 53 -4.71 24.64 -4.99
CA VAL A 53 -5.12 23.44 -4.25
C VAL A 53 -3.96 22.94 -3.37
N LEU A 54 -4.25 22.64 -2.11
CA LEU A 54 -3.31 22.08 -1.15
C LEU A 54 -3.53 20.57 -1.04
N LEU A 55 -2.44 19.80 -1.15
CA LEU A 55 -2.47 18.34 -1.03
C LEU A 55 -1.50 17.87 0.05
N THR A 56 -2.04 17.30 1.14
CA THR A 56 -1.25 16.73 2.25
C THR A 56 -1.01 15.23 2.12
N SER A 57 -1.47 14.61 1.03
CA SER A 57 -1.30 13.18 0.76
C SER A 57 -1.46 12.87 -0.72
N ALA A 58 -0.73 11.86 -1.19
CA ALA A 58 -0.95 11.25 -2.50
C ALA A 58 -2.40 10.77 -2.70
N ASN A 59 -3.10 10.41 -1.62
CA ASN A 59 -4.53 10.06 -1.70
C ASN A 59 -5.40 11.28 -1.99
N GLY A 60 -5.03 12.47 -1.53
CA GLY A 60 -5.70 13.71 -1.90
C GLY A 60 -5.57 14.01 -3.40
N ALA A 61 -4.40 13.72 -4.00
CA ALA A 61 -4.22 13.85 -5.44
C ALA A 61 -5.17 12.93 -6.23
N ARG A 62 -5.28 11.66 -5.80
CA ARG A 62 -6.20 10.69 -6.42
C ARG A 62 -7.67 11.10 -6.25
N ALA A 63 -8.05 11.51 -5.04
CA ALA A 63 -9.41 11.94 -4.75
C ALA A 63 -9.80 13.20 -5.55
N LEU A 64 -8.89 14.16 -5.69
CA LEU A 64 -9.09 15.33 -6.55
C LEU A 64 -9.25 14.95 -8.02
N ALA A 65 -8.42 14.04 -8.53
CA ALA A 65 -8.47 13.58 -9.91
C ALA A 65 -9.76 12.85 -10.27
N ASP A 66 -10.34 12.13 -9.30
CA ASP A 66 -11.64 11.44 -9.41
C ASP A 66 -12.82 12.41 -9.28
N ALA A 67 -12.72 13.38 -8.37
CA ALA A 67 -13.77 14.35 -8.10
C ALA A 67 -13.92 15.46 -9.16
N SER A 68 -12.92 15.66 -10.03
CA SER A 68 -12.92 16.74 -11.03
C SER A 68 -12.01 16.44 -12.23
N GLU A 69 -12.41 16.92 -13.40
CA GLU A 69 -11.59 16.91 -14.62
C GLU A 69 -10.54 18.04 -14.67
N GLN A 70 -10.54 18.98 -13.71
CA GLN A 70 -9.57 20.07 -13.73
C GLN A 70 -8.14 19.53 -13.62
N ARG A 71 -7.21 20.03 -14.44
CA ARG A 71 -5.77 19.71 -14.35
C ARG A 71 -4.85 20.93 -14.37
N GLY A 72 -5.43 22.13 -14.44
CA GLY A 72 -4.70 23.39 -14.63
C GLY A 72 -4.51 24.24 -13.38
N LYS A 73 -5.23 23.98 -12.29
CA LYS A 73 -5.07 24.77 -11.06
C LYS A 73 -3.70 24.49 -10.43
N PRO A 74 -2.97 25.52 -9.94
CA PRO A 74 -1.76 25.31 -9.18
C PRO A 74 -1.99 24.41 -7.97
N ILE A 75 -1.10 23.45 -7.76
CA ILE A 75 -1.11 22.52 -6.64
C ILE A 75 0.13 22.72 -5.79
N LEU A 76 -0.06 22.93 -4.49
CA LEU A 76 1.01 22.84 -3.51
C LEU A 76 0.88 21.50 -2.78
N ALA A 77 1.85 20.63 -2.98
CA ALA A 77 1.93 19.31 -2.38
C ALA A 77 2.88 19.31 -1.18
N VAL A 78 2.53 18.58 -0.13
CA VAL A 78 3.32 18.50 1.10
C VAL A 78 4.74 17.97 0.88
N GLY A 79 4.92 17.07 -0.08
CA GLY A 79 6.20 16.46 -0.38
C GLY A 79 6.22 15.73 -1.72
N ASP A 80 7.41 15.27 -2.11
CA ASP A 80 7.69 14.84 -3.49
C ASP A 80 6.86 13.65 -3.93
N THR A 81 6.55 12.72 -3.01
CA THR A 81 5.68 11.59 -3.32
C THR A 81 4.26 12.03 -3.69
N THR A 82 3.74 13.05 -3.01
CA THR A 82 2.41 13.61 -3.30
C THR A 82 2.45 14.39 -4.61
N ALA A 83 3.52 15.17 -4.84
CA ALA A 83 3.71 15.92 -6.08
C ALA A 83 3.78 15.00 -7.30
N ALA A 84 4.67 14.00 -7.27
CA ALA A 84 4.83 13.01 -8.34
C ALA A 84 3.53 12.22 -8.60
N THR A 85 2.73 11.94 -7.55
CA THR A 85 1.42 11.31 -7.73
C THR A 85 0.46 12.24 -8.48
N ALA A 86 0.43 13.53 -8.16
CA ALA A 86 -0.42 14.49 -8.84
C ALA A 86 0.01 14.68 -10.31
N GLU A 87 1.31 14.85 -10.56
CA GLU A 87 1.85 14.95 -11.92
C GLU A 87 1.50 13.72 -12.77
N GLY A 88 1.65 12.51 -12.20
CA GLY A 88 1.26 11.27 -12.86
C GLY A 88 -0.25 11.13 -13.14
N LEU A 89 -1.10 11.92 -12.48
CA LEU A 89 -2.54 12.02 -12.73
C LEU A 89 -2.90 13.14 -13.73
N GLY A 90 -1.88 13.80 -14.30
CA GLY A 90 -2.02 14.82 -15.33
C GLY A 90 -2.13 16.25 -14.81
N PHE A 91 -1.93 16.51 -13.52
CA PHE A 91 -1.92 17.89 -13.00
C PHE A 91 -0.65 18.62 -13.48
N ALA A 92 -0.82 19.78 -14.11
CA ALA A 92 0.25 20.43 -14.86
C ALA A 92 1.18 21.33 -14.02
N ALA A 93 0.65 21.94 -12.95
CA ALA A 93 1.36 22.92 -12.14
C ALA A 93 1.43 22.43 -10.69
N VAL A 94 2.41 21.60 -10.37
CA VAL A 94 2.57 21.00 -9.04
C VAL A 94 3.90 21.43 -8.42
N THR A 95 3.85 21.94 -7.19
CA THR A 95 5.04 22.33 -6.43
C THR A 95 5.09 21.55 -5.12
N SER A 96 6.21 20.87 -4.87
CA SER A 96 6.47 20.19 -3.61
C SER A 96 7.01 21.15 -2.55
N ALA A 97 6.51 21.06 -1.32
CA ALA A 97 7.08 21.70 -0.15
C ALA A 97 8.21 20.89 0.50
N ALA A 98 8.50 19.68 -0.02
CA ALA A 98 9.56 18.78 0.42
C ALA A 98 9.59 18.52 1.95
N GLY A 99 8.42 18.44 2.60
CA GLY A 99 8.35 18.29 4.05
C GLY A 99 7.00 17.76 4.53
N ASP A 100 6.47 18.40 5.57
CA ASP A 100 5.21 18.07 6.23
C ASP A 100 4.20 19.23 6.11
N GLY A 101 3.07 19.14 6.83
CA GLY A 101 2.04 20.17 6.81
C GLY A 101 2.56 21.58 7.18
N ALA A 102 3.55 21.66 8.06
CA ALA A 102 4.15 22.95 8.43
C ALA A 102 5.02 23.49 7.30
N ALA A 103 5.81 22.63 6.64
CA ALA A 103 6.56 23.02 5.44
C ALA A 103 5.61 23.47 4.30
N LEU A 104 4.45 22.82 4.15
CA LEU A 104 3.43 23.23 3.19
C LEU A 104 2.83 24.60 3.52
N ALA A 105 2.53 24.87 4.79
CA ALA A 105 2.05 26.18 5.23
C ALA A 105 3.09 27.28 4.98
N GLU A 106 4.36 27.02 5.26
CA GLU A 106 5.46 27.93 4.91
C GLU A 106 5.57 28.17 3.41
N GLN A 107 5.39 27.13 2.60
CA GLN A 107 5.40 27.27 1.15
C GLN A 107 4.24 28.15 0.66
N VAL A 108 3.03 28.00 1.23
CA VAL A 108 1.88 28.87 0.96
C VAL A 108 2.22 30.33 1.24
N ARG A 109 2.75 30.65 2.44
CA ARG A 109 3.13 32.01 2.84
C ARG A 109 4.13 32.67 1.89
N ARG A 110 5.05 31.90 1.33
CA ARG A 110 6.11 32.41 0.45
C ARG A 110 5.67 32.62 -0.99
N SER A 111 4.72 31.82 -1.46
CA SER A 111 4.41 31.70 -2.90
C SER A 111 3.05 32.27 -3.30
N LEU A 112 2.14 32.45 -2.35
CA LEU A 112 0.76 32.88 -2.60
C LEU A 112 0.46 34.21 -1.90
N ASP A 113 -0.56 34.90 -2.41
CA ASP A 113 -1.03 36.18 -1.88
C ASP A 113 -2.48 35.98 -1.42
N PRO A 114 -2.79 36.19 -0.12
CA PRO A 114 -4.15 36.02 0.39
C PRO A 114 -5.21 36.84 -0.36
N ALA A 115 -4.83 37.98 -0.95
CA ALA A 115 -5.75 38.83 -1.70
C ALA A 115 -6.15 38.25 -3.08
N LYS A 116 -5.47 37.20 -3.55
CA LYS A 116 -5.70 36.60 -4.89
C LYS A 116 -6.73 35.46 -4.91
N GLY A 117 -7.37 35.16 -3.79
CA GLY A 117 -8.48 34.21 -3.69
C GLY A 117 -8.29 33.16 -2.61
N SER A 118 -9.28 32.31 -2.41
CA SER A 118 -9.21 31.24 -1.40
C SER A 118 -8.35 30.05 -1.86
N LEU A 119 -8.03 29.18 -0.91
CA LEU A 119 -7.33 27.92 -1.12
C LEU A 119 -8.29 26.76 -0.92
N VAL A 120 -8.11 25.68 -1.67
CA VAL A 120 -8.85 24.43 -1.47
C VAL A 120 -7.91 23.39 -0.90
N HIS A 121 -8.18 22.86 0.28
CA HIS A 121 -7.43 21.74 0.86
C HIS A 121 -8.21 20.44 0.65
N VAL A 122 -7.69 19.55 -0.20
CA VAL A 122 -8.24 18.19 -0.32
C VAL A 122 -7.60 17.30 0.73
N SER A 123 -8.41 16.81 1.65
CA SER A 123 -7.93 16.05 2.81
C SER A 123 -8.63 14.71 2.97
N GLY A 124 -8.06 13.89 3.87
CA GLY A 124 -8.78 12.77 4.47
C GLY A 124 -9.71 13.24 5.59
N ALA A 125 -10.52 12.32 6.13
CA ALA A 125 -11.33 12.57 7.33
C ALA A 125 -10.44 12.94 8.53
N ASP A 126 -9.38 12.17 8.72
CA ASP A 126 -8.32 12.43 9.69
C ASP A 126 -7.22 13.34 9.09
N VAL A 127 -6.84 14.39 9.83
CA VAL A 127 -5.73 15.29 9.45
C VAL A 127 -4.74 15.43 10.60
N ALA A 128 -3.44 15.48 10.27
CA ALA A 128 -2.38 15.69 11.25
C ALA A 128 -2.17 17.16 11.62
N LEU A 129 -2.51 18.08 10.70
CA LEU A 129 -2.43 19.52 10.88
C LEU A 129 -3.64 20.16 10.20
N ASP A 130 -4.30 21.08 10.89
CA ASP A 130 -5.38 21.89 10.30
C ASP A 130 -4.78 23.10 9.58
N LEU A 131 -4.75 23.03 8.24
CA LEU A 131 -4.23 24.13 7.41
C LEU A 131 -5.13 25.36 7.42
N THR A 132 -6.42 25.20 7.76
CA THR A 132 -7.37 26.32 7.90
C THR A 132 -6.97 27.18 9.07
N GLU A 133 -6.79 26.57 10.25
CA GLU A 133 -6.37 27.30 11.45
C GLU A 133 -4.93 27.81 11.33
N THR A 134 -4.05 27.04 10.69
CA THR A 134 -2.62 27.38 10.58
C THR A 134 -2.38 28.61 9.70
N LEU A 135 -3.18 28.81 8.65
CA LEU A 135 -2.99 29.89 7.67
C LEU A 135 -3.94 31.08 7.88
N ALA A 136 -4.97 30.94 8.71
CA ALA A 136 -5.89 32.03 9.02
C ALA A 136 -5.21 33.30 9.61
N PRO A 137 -4.22 33.21 10.52
CA PRO A 137 -3.52 34.39 11.04
C PRO A 137 -2.78 35.19 9.96
N ASP A 138 -2.41 34.54 8.85
CA ASP A 138 -1.72 35.15 7.71
C ASP A 138 -2.71 35.71 6.67
N GLY A 139 -4.02 35.66 6.94
CA GLY A 139 -5.08 36.20 6.11
C GLY A 139 -5.59 35.27 5.01
N PHE A 140 -5.09 34.03 4.91
CA PHE A 140 -5.56 33.07 3.91
C PHE A 140 -6.89 32.44 4.32
N GLU A 141 -7.83 32.41 3.37
CA GLU A 141 -9.05 31.62 3.46
C GLU A 141 -8.80 30.23 2.88
N VAL A 142 -8.98 29.18 3.67
CA VAL A 142 -8.81 27.78 3.25
C VAL A 142 -10.14 27.05 3.39
N HIS A 143 -10.64 26.49 2.29
CA HIS A 143 -11.78 25.59 2.28
C HIS A 143 -11.27 24.14 2.27
N ARG A 144 -11.45 23.46 3.40
CA ARG A 144 -11.11 22.04 3.53
C ARG A 144 -12.26 21.16 3.05
N PHE A 145 -11.95 20.25 2.12
CA PHE A 145 -12.87 19.23 1.62
C PHE A 145 -12.34 17.83 1.90
N THR A 146 -13.09 17.07 2.69
CA THR A 146 -12.81 15.67 2.98
C THR A 146 -13.27 14.80 1.80
N LEU A 147 -12.33 14.35 0.97
CA LEU A 147 -12.63 13.57 -0.25
C LEU A 147 -12.20 12.11 -0.17
N TYR A 148 -11.58 11.69 0.93
CA TYR A 148 -11.31 10.28 1.17
C TYR A 148 -11.34 9.95 2.66
N ASP A 149 -11.57 8.69 2.99
CA ASP A 149 -11.51 8.16 4.35
C ASP A 149 -10.75 6.83 4.38
N ALA A 150 -10.09 6.55 5.50
CA ALA A 150 -9.52 5.25 5.81
C ALA A 150 -10.56 4.46 6.62
N ARG A 151 -11.42 3.73 5.91
CA ARG A 151 -12.48 2.92 6.53
C ARG A 151 -11.92 1.60 7.04
N GLU A 152 -12.36 1.21 8.22
CA GLU A 152 -12.10 -0.12 8.76
C GLU A 152 -12.83 -1.19 7.95
N GLU A 153 -12.17 -2.33 7.76
CA GLU A 153 -12.85 -3.50 7.21
C GLU A 153 -13.92 -4.00 8.18
N SER A 154 -15.06 -4.41 7.63
CA SER A 154 -16.17 -5.00 8.38
C SER A 154 -15.97 -6.48 8.62
N THR A 155 -15.17 -7.14 7.78
CA THR A 155 -14.84 -8.57 7.88
C THR A 155 -13.35 -8.78 7.72
N LEU A 156 -12.82 -9.83 8.34
CA LEU A 156 -11.40 -10.16 8.21
C LEU A 156 -11.08 -10.48 6.74
N PRO A 157 -10.04 -9.84 6.13
CA PRO A 157 -9.65 -10.12 4.75
C PRO A 157 -9.44 -11.61 4.50
N GLU A 158 -9.84 -12.10 3.32
CA GLU A 158 -9.83 -13.53 3.02
C GLU A 158 -8.43 -14.15 3.12
N SER A 159 -7.39 -13.41 2.74
CA SER A 159 -6.00 -13.82 2.90
C SER A 159 -5.64 -14.12 4.36
N ALA A 160 -6.06 -13.28 5.31
CA ALA A 160 -5.88 -13.49 6.74
C ALA A 160 -6.77 -14.64 7.26
N ARG A 161 -8.03 -14.67 6.84
CA ARG A 161 -9.00 -15.70 7.25
C ARG A 161 -8.52 -17.10 6.87
N ALA A 162 -8.18 -17.32 5.61
CA ALA A 162 -7.68 -18.59 5.12
C ALA A 162 -6.36 -18.96 5.81
N ALA A 163 -5.47 -17.99 6.01
CA ALA A 163 -4.19 -18.21 6.67
C ALA A 163 -4.31 -18.63 8.14
N LEU A 164 -5.25 -18.02 8.89
CA LEU A 164 -5.56 -18.36 10.28
C LEU A 164 -6.31 -19.69 10.38
N ALA A 165 -7.31 -19.93 9.53
CA ALA A 165 -8.07 -21.18 9.52
C ALA A 165 -7.15 -22.39 9.25
N ALA A 166 -6.16 -22.22 8.37
CA ALA A 166 -5.14 -23.23 8.10
C ALA A 166 -4.03 -23.32 9.17
N ARG A 167 -4.07 -22.49 10.23
CA ARG A 167 -3.02 -22.38 11.27
C ARG A 167 -1.59 -22.27 10.72
N ALA A 168 -1.43 -21.61 9.58
CA ALA A 168 -0.14 -21.57 8.90
C ALA A 168 0.63 -20.26 9.16
N LEU A 169 0.12 -19.35 9.99
CA LEU A 169 0.80 -18.10 10.34
C LEU A 169 1.76 -18.32 11.50
N ASP A 170 2.98 -17.80 11.38
CA ASP A 170 3.95 -17.79 12.49
C ASP A 170 3.89 -16.47 13.26
N ALA A 171 3.61 -15.37 12.56
CA ALA A 171 3.56 -14.03 13.17
C ALA A 171 2.52 -13.12 12.51
N ALA A 172 2.06 -12.12 13.25
CA ALA A 172 1.21 -11.04 12.76
C ALA A 172 1.74 -9.67 13.20
N THR A 173 1.78 -8.71 12.28
CA THR A 173 2.40 -7.38 12.52
C THR A 173 1.36 -6.28 12.73
N PHE A 174 1.61 -5.37 13.68
CA PHE A 174 0.72 -4.28 14.09
C PHE A 174 1.47 -2.95 14.22
N PHE A 175 1.08 -1.96 13.43
CA PHE A 175 1.77 -0.66 13.36
C PHE A 175 1.02 0.48 14.07
N SER A 176 -0.17 0.20 14.62
CA SER A 176 -0.93 1.17 15.40
C SER A 176 -1.92 0.49 16.34
N PRO A 177 -2.30 1.14 17.45
CA PRO A 177 -3.37 0.64 18.32
C PRO A 177 -4.69 0.47 17.58
N ARG A 178 -5.00 1.38 16.64
CA ARG A 178 -6.22 1.30 15.82
C ARG A 178 -6.25 0.01 15.00
N ALA A 179 -5.16 -0.32 14.30
CA ALA A 179 -5.08 -1.56 13.51
C ALA A 179 -5.20 -2.82 14.38
N ALA A 180 -4.55 -2.82 15.54
CA ALA A 180 -4.63 -3.92 16.48
C ALA A 180 -6.06 -4.12 17.04
N ALA A 181 -6.76 -3.04 17.37
CA ALA A 181 -8.14 -3.09 17.82
C ALA A 181 -9.08 -3.63 16.73
N THR A 182 -8.93 -3.14 15.49
CA THR A 182 -9.69 -3.63 14.34
C THR A 182 -9.44 -5.12 14.11
N PHE A 183 -8.17 -5.58 14.15
CA PHE A 183 -7.85 -7.00 14.03
C PHE A 183 -8.50 -7.84 15.11
N ALA A 184 -8.41 -7.40 16.38
CA ALA A 184 -8.96 -8.14 17.51
C ALA A 184 -10.48 -8.35 17.38
N ARG A 185 -11.19 -7.29 17.00
CA ARG A 185 -12.62 -7.36 16.70
C ARG A 185 -12.88 -8.34 15.55
N LEU A 186 -12.20 -8.18 14.41
CA LEU A 186 -12.44 -8.97 13.20
C LEU A 186 -12.15 -10.46 13.38
N VAL A 187 -11.11 -10.82 14.15
CA VAL A 187 -10.80 -12.21 14.48
C VAL A 187 -11.82 -12.79 15.46
N GLY A 188 -12.26 -12.00 16.43
CA GLY A 188 -13.34 -12.38 17.35
C GLY A 188 -14.66 -12.65 16.61
N ASP A 189 -15.09 -11.71 15.77
CA ASP A 189 -16.29 -11.81 14.93
C ASP A 189 -16.23 -13.03 14.00
N ALA A 190 -15.02 -13.38 13.53
CA ALA A 190 -14.80 -14.57 12.68
C ALA A 190 -14.70 -15.89 13.45
N GLY A 191 -14.67 -15.88 14.79
CA GLY A 191 -14.47 -17.08 15.62
C GLY A 191 -13.09 -17.72 15.49
N LEU A 192 -12.07 -16.96 15.08
CA LEU A 192 -10.73 -17.47 14.76
C LEU A 192 -9.69 -17.19 15.87
N ALA A 193 -10.12 -16.72 17.05
CA ALA A 193 -9.21 -16.32 18.13
C ALA A 193 -8.26 -17.46 18.57
N ASP A 194 -8.74 -18.72 18.62
CA ASP A 194 -7.92 -19.86 19.02
C ASP A 194 -6.79 -20.20 18.03
N ALA A 195 -6.90 -19.76 16.77
CA ALA A 195 -5.81 -19.92 15.79
C ALA A 195 -4.59 -19.06 16.13
N LEU A 196 -4.73 -18.06 17.02
CA LEU A 196 -3.63 -17.18 17.43
C LEU A 196 -2.64 -17.82 18.41
N ARG A 197 -2.98 -18.99 18.99
CA ARG A 197 -2.14 -19.69 19.98
C ARG A 197 -0.76 -20.09 19.46
N ASP A 198 -0.64 -20.24 18.15
CA ASP A 198 0.61 -20.58 17.47
C ASP A 198 1.29 -19.36 16.82
N VAL A 199 0.66 -18.17 16.92
CA VAL A 199 1.07 -16.93 16.27
C VAL A 199 1.74 -15.99 17.27
N THR A 200 2.85 -15.37 16.90
CA THR A 200 3.45 -14.26 17.66
C THR A 200 2.93 -12.91 17.16
N ALA A 201 2.37 -12.09 18.06
CA ALA A 201 2.00 -10.72 17.74
C ALA A 201 3.23 -9.81 17.83
N LEU A 202 3.53 -9.12 16.74
CA LEU A 202 4.65 -8.20 16.61
C LEU A 202 4.14 -6.78 16.41
N ALA A 203 4.56 -5.85 17.23
CA ALA A 203 4.12 -4.47 17.09
C ALA A 203 5.25 -3.47 17.06
N ILE A 204 4.99 -2.33 16.41
CA ILE A 204 5.93 -1.20 16.37
C ILE A 204 6.18 -0.57 17.74
N SER A 205 5.28 -0.78 18.70
CA SER A 205 5.39 -0.25 20.06
C SER A 205 4.49 -1.03 21.04
N PRO A 206 4.72 -0.92 22.37
CA PRO A 206 3.84 -1.50 23.37
C PRO A 206 2.39 -1.01 23.28
N ALA A 207 2.19 0.26 22.93
CA ALA A 207 0.85 0.84 22.77
C ALA A 207 0.04 0.12 21.67
N ALA A 208 0.70 -0.31 20.59
CA ALA A 208 0.04 -1.06 19.52
C ALA A 208 -0.31 -2.50 19.93
N LEU A 209 0.29 -3.07 20.99
CA LEU A 209 -0.09 -4.39 21.52
C LEU A 209 -1.27 -4.34 22.48
N ALA A 210 -1.52 -3.21 23.15
CA ALA A 210 -2.52 -3.12 24.21
C ALA A 210 -3.92 -3.65 23.82
N PRO A 211 -4.46 -3.35 22.60
CA PRO A 211 -5.76 -3.87 22.16
C PRO A 211 -5.81 -5.39 21.96
N LEU A 212 -4.65 -6.05 21.87
CA LEU A 212 -4.53 -7.50 21.66
C LEU A 212 -4.46 -8.29 22.97
N SER A 213 -4.44 -7.62 24.12
CA SER A 213 -4.17 -8.23 25.44
C SER A 213 -5.11 -9.38 25.82
N ALA A 214 -6.35 -9.38 25.34
CA ALA A 214 -7.33 -10.42 25.59
C ALA A 214 -7.24 -11.62 24.61
N LEU A 215 -6.41 -11.54 23.57
CA LEU A 215 -6.29 -12.58 22.56
C LEU A 215 -5.21 -13.60 22.95
N PRO A 216 -5.40 -14.89 22.62
CA PRO A 216 -4.51 -15.95 23.07
C PRO A 216 -3.29 -16.11 22.15
N PHE A 217 -2.54 -15.03 21.89
CA PHE A 217 -1.30 -15.11 21.11
C PHE A 217 -0.24 -15.97 21.82
N LYS A 218 0.58 -16.69 21.04
CA LYS A 218 1.73 -17.46 21.55
C LYS A 218 2.67 -16.61 22.40
N ALA A 219 2.97 -15.43 21.87
CA ALA A 219 3.80 -14.40 22.47
C ALA A 219 3.44 -13.05 21.88
N THR A 220 3.73 -11.98 22.61
CA THR A 220 3.62 -10.61 22.14
C THR A 220 4.98 -9.94 22.25
N VAL A 221 5.42 -9.25 21.19
CA VAL A 221 6.72 -8.58 21.16
C VAL A 221 6.58 -7.19 20.56
N ALA A 222 7.10 -6.19 21.26
CA ALA A 222 7.18 -4.83 20.76
C ALA A 222 8.61 -4.55 20.27
N ALA A 223 8.72 -3.92 19.11
CA ALA A 223 10.01 -3.47 18.60
C ALA A 223 10.66 -2.45 19.56
N GLU A 224 11.99 -2.52 19.69
CA GLU A 224 12.78 -1.62 20.56
C GLU A 224 12.62 -0.14 20.18
N ARG A 225 12.36 0.13 18.90
CA ARG A 225 12.18 1.48 18.35
C ARG A 225 10.97 1.48 17.43
N PRO A 226 10.20 2.59 17.36
CA PRO A 226 9.01 2.69 16.53
C PRO A 226 9.36 2.90 15.05
N THR A 227 10.09 1.96 14.46
CA THR A 227 10.56 2.02 13.09
C THR A 227 10.23 0.71 12.37
N ARG A 228 10.00 0.79 11.06
CA ARG A 228 9.81 -0.41 10.22
C ARG A 228 10.99 -1.38 10.34
N GLN A 229 12.21 -0.84 10.38
CA GLN A 229 13.42 -1.65 10.46
C GLN A 229 13.46 -2.47 11.75
N ALA A 230 13.16 -1.88 12.90
CA ALA A 230 13.17 -2.60 14.17
C ALA A 230 12.11 -3.72 14.21
N VAL A 231 10.97 -3.56 13.54
CA VAL A 231 9.98 -4.65 13.40
C VAL A 231 10.52 -5.78 12.51
N LEU A 232 11.21 -5.46 11.41
CA LEU A 232 11.87 -6.47 10.56
C LEU A 232 12.95 -7.23 11.33
N ASP A 233 13.79 -6.52 12.09
CA ASP A 233 14.85 -7.14 12.88
C ASP A 233 14.29 -8.08 13.96
N GLU A 234 13.11 -7.77 14.51
CA GLU A 234 12.40 -8.65 15.44
C GLU A 234 11.89 -9.94 14.78
N ILE A 235 11.37 -9.83 13.54
CA ILE A 235 10.91 -10.99 12.76
C ILE A 235 12.07 -11.95 12.49
N ASP A 236 13.23 -11.43 12.11
CA ASP A 236 14.43 -12.24 11.90
C ASP A 236 14.86 -12.97 13.18
N ARG A 237 14.89 -12.24 14.31
CA ARG A 237 15.28 -12.84 15.61
C ARG A 237 14.35 -13.98 16.01
N LEU A 238 13.04 -13.81 15.80
CA LEU A 238 12.06 -14.86 16.07
C LEU A 238 12.25 -16.09 15.16
N ALA A 239 12.58 -15.87 13.89
CA ALA A 239 12.87 -16.97 12.97
C ALA A 239 14.09 -17.77 13.41
N GLU A 240 15.16 -17.10 13.84
CA GLU A 240 16.37 -17.76 14.34
C GLU A 240 16.11 -18.54 15.65
N ALA A 241 15.31 -17.98 16.56
CA ALA A 241 14.94 -18.65 17.81
C ALA A 241 14.15 -19.94 17.57
N GLY A 242 13.28 -19.96 16.56
CA GLY A 242 12.55 -21.16 16.15
C GLY A 242 13.45 -22.25 15.54
N VAL A 243 14.52 -21.86 14.84
CA VAL A 243 15.48 -22.80 14.23
C VAL A 243 16.40 -23.45 15.27
N LYS A 244 16.71 -22.76 16.37
CA LYS A 244 17.58 -23.29 17.45
C LYS A 244 16.86 -24.23 18.44
N GLY A 245 15.54 -24.32 18.38
CA GLY A 245 14.70 -25.09 19.33
C GLY A 245 14.59 -26.60 19.07
N ALA A 246 15.42 -27.19 18.20
CA ALA A 246 15.34 -28.61 17.82
C ALA A 246 16.67 -29.39 17.99
N GLU A 247 17.56 -28.96 18.90
CA GLU A 247 18.66 -29.83 19.34
C GLU A 247 18.13 -30.82 20.39
N THR A 248 17.95 -32.08 19.99
CA THR A 248 17.65 -33.20 20.87
C THR A 248 18.75 -33.38 21.92
N MET A 249 18.49 -32.97 23.16
CA MET A 249 19.34 -33.30 24.32
C MET A 249 19.04 -34.72 24.78
N SER A 250 20.00 -35.63 24.59
CA SER A 250 20.09 -36.88 25.34
C SER A 250 20.50 -36.62 26.80
N ASP A 251 19.94 -37.42 27.70
CA ASP A 251 20.15 -37.44 29.15
C ASP A 251 21.62 -37.50 29.59
N THR A 252 21.97 -36.73 30.62
CA THR A 252 22.63 -37.18 31.88
C THR A 252 22.79 -35.97 32.84
N PRO A 253 22.57 -36.09 34.17
CA PRO A 253 22.45 -34.93 35.06
C PRO A 253 23.73 -34.55 35.84
N SER A 254 23.93 -33.23 36.00
CA SER A 254 24.54 -32.47 37.12
C SER A 254 26.03 -32.66 37.48
N PRO A 255 26.72 -31.71 38.17
CA PRO A 255 26.24 -30.47 38.79
C PRO A 255 27.07 -29.18 38.49
N ALA A 256 26.50 -28.03 38.88
CA ALA A 256 27.18 -26.72 38.95
C ALA A 256 27.71 -26.47 40.40
N PRO A 257 28.36 -25.34 40.73
CA PRO A 257 28.85 -24.20 39.91
C PRO A 257 30.33 -23.85 40.20
N THR A 258 30.93 -22.85 39.54
CA THR A 258 31.74 -21.73 40.12
C THR A 258 32.58 -21.00 39.03
N SER A 259 32.66 -19.66 39.17
CA SER A 259 33.69 -18.72 38.68
C SER A 259 33.67 -18.19 37.24
N ALA A 260 33.22 -16.93 37.15
CA ALA A 260 33.75 -15.81 36.38
C ALA A 260 34.89 -16.03 35.36
N LEU A 261 34.64 -15.60 34.11
CA LEU A 261 35.65 -15.26 33.09
C LEU A 261 35.24 -13.96 32.33
N PRO A 262 36.20 -13.17 31.82
CA PRO A 262 36.02 -11.78 31.35
C PRO A 262 35.40 -11.68 29.93
N PRO A 263 34.97 -10.48 29.47
CA PRO A 263 34.23 -10.35 28.22
C PRO A 263 35.10 -10.65 26.97
N PRO A 264 34.50 -11.16 25.87
CA PRO A 264 35.26 -11.56 24.69
C PRO A 264 35.75 -10.35 23.89
N GLN A 265 36.97 -10.47 23.37
CA GLN A 265 37.53 -9.54 22.39
C GLN A 265 36.85 -9.73 21.03
N VAL A 266 36.37 -8.63 20.46
CA VAL A 266 35.76 -8.59 19.13
C VAL A 266 36.84 -8.75 18.06
N SER A 267 36.90 -9.92 17.43
CA SER A 267 37.65 -10.14 16.20
C SER A 267 36.78 -9.77 14.99
N VAL A 268 37.02 -8.60 14.39
CA VAL A 268 36.38 -8.18 13.14
C VAL A 268 36.96 -9.01 11.98
N ARG A 269 36.20 -10.00 11.50
CA ARG A 269 36.46 -10.60 10.17
C ARG A 269 36.08 -9.57 9.10
N ARG A 270 37.08 -9.03 8.39
CA ARG A 270 36.86 -8.31 7.12
C ARG A 270 36.28 -9.29 6.09
N GLY A 271 35.02 -9.10 5.73
CA GLY A 271 34.33 -9.84 4.67
C GLY A 271 33.85 -8.90 3.56
N LEU A 272 34.35 -9.15 2.35
CA LEU A 272 33.99 -8.64 1.02
C LEU A 272 33.19 -7.32 0.93
N GLY A 273 33.91 -6.25 0.59
CA GLY A 273 33.34 -4.92 0.39
C GLY A 273 32.35 -4.82 -0.77
N VAL A 274 31.53 -3.77 -0.68
CA VAL A 274 30.48 -3.26 -1.58
C VAL A 274 30.75 -3.41 -3.10
N PHE A 275 32.01 -3.54 -3.52
CA PHE A 275 32.39 -3.81 -4.91
C PHE A 275 31.93 -5.17 -5.45
N GLY A 276 31.85 -6.21 -4.61
CA GLY A 276 31.43 -7.55 -5.05
C GLY A 276 29.96 -7.62 -5.48
N ALA A 277 29.08 -6.92 -4.77
CA ALA A 277 27.65 -6.87 -5.05
C ALA A 277 27.31 -6.01 -6.29
N PHE A 278 28.13 -5.00 -6.59
CA PHE A 278 27.93 -4.14 -7.76
C PHE A 278 28.26 -4.88 -9.07
N VAL A 279 29.32 -5.71 -9.07
CA VAL A 279 29.73 -6.49 -10.25
C VAL A 279 28.75 -7.62 -10.54
N THR A 280 28.22 -8.31 -9.52
CA THR A 280 27.22 -9.36 -9.72
C THR A 280 25.89 -8.81 -10.26
N GLY A 281 25.49 -7.60 -9.82
CA GLY A 281 24.31 -6.91 -10.36
C GLY A 281 24.43 -6.60 -11.86
N ILE A 282 25.58 -6.06 -12.29
CA ILE A 282 25.82 -5.73 -13.71
C ILE A 282 25.81 -7.00 -14.57
N VAL A 283 26.46 -8.07 -14.12
CA VAL A 283 26.48 -9.35 -14.87
C VAL A 283 25.07 -9.92 -15.01
N ALA A 284 24.26 -9.89 -13.95
CA ALA A 284 22.88 -10.35 -14.00
C ALA A 284 22.02 -9.54 -14.98
N SER A 285 22.15 -8.21 -14.98
CA SER A 285 21.42 -7.34 -15.92
C SER A 285 21.81 -7.58 -17.39
N VAL A 286 23.11 -7.81 -17.66
CA VAL A 286 23.58 -8.11 -19.02
C VAL A 286 23.04 -9.46 -19.51
N VAL A 287 23.00 -10.48 -18.64
CA VAL A 287 22.44 -11.79 -19.00
C VAL A 287 20.94 -11.71 -19.30
N VAL A 288 20.16 -10.97 -18.50
CA VAL A 288 18.72 -10.77 -18.74
C VAL A 288 18.49 -10.02 -20.06
N LEU A 289 19.26 -8.96 -20.32
CA LEU A 289 19.15 -8.19 -21.56
C LEU A 289 19.51 -9.03 -22.79
N ALA A 290 20.58 -9.84 -22.71
CA ALA A 290 20.96 -10.76 -23.78
C ALA A 290 19.86 -11.81 -24.03
N GLY A 291 19.26 -12.38 -22.98
CA GLY A 291 18.14 -13.31 -23.09
C GLY A 291 16.90 -12.69 -23.74
N ALA A 292 16.59 -11.44 -23.39
CA ALA A 292 15.49 -10.69 -24.02
C ALA A 292 15.75 -10.44 -25.52
N LEU A 293 16.97 -10.05 -25.90
CA LEU A 293 17.35 -9.81 -27.30
C LEU A 293 17.34 -11.09 -28.15
N ILE A 294 17.83 -12.20 -27.59
CA ILE A 294 17.85 -13.51 -28.27
C ILE A 294 16.42 -14.05 -28.46
N SER A 295 15.53 -13.83 -27.49
CA SER A 295 14.14 -14.30 -27.55
C SER A 295 13.20 -13.39 -28.35
N LEU A 296 13.62 -12.14 -28.63
CA LEU A 296 12.83 -11.14 -29.36
C LEU A 296 12.21 -11.63 -30.69
N PRO A 297 12.86 -12.43 -31.53
CA PRO A 297 12.27 -12.92 -32.78
C PRO A 297 11.07 -13.85 -32.56
N PHE A 298 11.01 -14.51 -31.40
CA PHE A 298 10.00 -15.50 -31.03
C PHE A 298 8.81 -14.89 -30.29
N TRP A 299 8.87 -13.60 -29.95
CA TRP A 299 7.78 -12.91 -29.26
C TRP A 299 6.61 -12.64 -30.21
N PRO A 300 5.36 -12.60 -29.69
CA PRO A 300 4.19 -12.16 -30.44
C PRO A 300 4.41 -10.78 -31.10
N PRO A 301 3.86 -10.54 -32.31
CA PRO A 301 4.05 -9.30 -33.06
C PRO A 301 3.67 -8.04 -32.28
N ASP A 302 2.60 -8.09 -31.47
CA ASP A 302 2.12 -6.94 -30.69
C ASP A 302 3.14 -6.53 -29.60
N ILE A 303 3.77 -7.50 -28.95
CA ILE A 303 4.79 -7.27 -27.92
C ILE A 303 6.09 -6.74 -28.56
N ARG A 304 6.44 -7.23 -29.76
CA ARG A 304 7.60 -6.72 -30.52
C ARG A 304 7.40 -5.26 -30.96
N ALA A 305 6.18 -4.86 -31.31
CA ALA A 305 5.85 -3.48 -31.67
C ALA A 305 6.00 -2.53 -30.47
N ILE A 306 5.49 -2.94 -29.30
CA ILE A 306 5.64 -2.19 -28.04
C ILE A 306 7.12 -2.07 -27.66
N TRP A 307 7.89 -3.15 -27.75
CA TRP A 307 9.33 -3.14 -27.43
C TRP A 307 10.15 -2.24 -28.37
N ARG A 308 9.74 -2.10 -29.64
CA ARG A 308 10.37 -1.20 -30.61
C ARG A 308 9.90 0.25 -30.51
N GLY A 309 9.03 0.58 -29.54
CA GLY A 309 8.51 1.93 -29.35
C GLY A 309 7.59 2.39 -30.48
N GLN A 310 6.92 1.47 -31.18
CA GLN A 310 5.89 1.82 -32.16
C GLN A 310 4.52 1.76 -31.50
N ASP A 311 3.79 2.87 -31.53
CA ASP A 311 2.41 2.95 -31.05
C ASP A 311 1.53 1.97 -31.83
N VAL A 312 0.97 0.99 -31.11
CA VAL A 312 -0.01 0.06 -31.67
C VAL A 312 -1.33 0.82 -31.79
N VAL A 313 -1.70 1.20 -33.01
CA VAL A 313 -3.06 1.65 -33.31
C VAL A 313 -3.99 0.45 -33.10
N VAL A 314 -4.68 0.44 -31.95
CA VAL A 314 -5.75 -0.50 -31.67
C VAL A 314 -6.84 -0.27 -32.73
N SER A 315 -6.99 -1.23 -33.65
CA SER A 315 -8.08 -1.20 -34.63
C SER A 315 -9.42 -1.24 -33.88
N ALA A 316 -10.37 -0.41 -34.33
CA ALA A 316 -11.68 -0.28 -33.71
C ALA A 316 -12.38 -1.65 -33.53
N PRO A 317 -13.13 -1.86 -32.43
CA PRO A 317 -13.85 -3.11 -32.23
C PRO A 317 -14.84 -3.35 -33.37
N THR A 318 -14.86 -4.58 -33.86
CA THR A 318 -15.86 -5.10 -34.81
C THR A 318 -17.26 -4.68 -34.34
N PRO A 319 -18.11 -4.08 -35.20
CA PRO A 319 -19.45 -3.68 -34.79
C PRO A 319 -20.19 -4.90 -34.24
N ALA A 320 -20.81 -4.73 -33.07
CA ALA A 320 -21.59 -5.76 -32.43
C ALA A 320 -22.66 -6.28 -33.40
N ILE A 321 -22.83 -7.60 -33.44
CA ILE A 321 -23.88 -8.25 -34.23
C ILE A 321 -25.22 -7.63 -33.83
N ASP A 322 -25.90 -7.02 -34.80
CA ASP A 322 -27.23 -6.45 -34.58
C ASP A 322 -28.25 -7.58 -34.43
N LEU A 323 -28.47 -7.99 -33.18
CA LEU A 323 -29.41 -9.03 -32.80
C LEU A 323 -30.87 -8.66 -33.17
N GLN A 324 -31.17 -7.38 -33.40
CA GLN A 324 -32.49 -6.96 -33.90
C GLN A 324 -32.64 -7.31 -35.37
N ALA A 325 -31.63 -7.05 -36.19
CA ALA A 325 -31.62 -7.43 -37.60
C ALA A 325 -31.70 -8.96 -37.77
N VAL A 326 -30.95 -9.73 -36.98
CA VAL A 326 -31.00 -11.20 -37.00
C VAL A 326 -32.38 -11.73 -36.59
N ARG A 327 -33.03 -11.11 -35.60
CA ARG A 327 -34.40 -11.49 -35.21
C ARG A 327 -35.43 -11.14 -36.27
N ALA A 328 -35.31 -9.99 -36.93
CA ALA A 328 -36.22 -9.58 -38.00
C ALA A 328 -36.16 -10.57 -39.17
N ASP A 329 -34.95 -10.98 -39.57
CA ASP A 329 -34.73 -11.91 -40.68
C ASP A 329 -35.22 -13.34 -40.36
N ALA A 330 -35.02 -13.79 -39.12
CA ALA A 330 -35.55 -15.07 -38.64
C ALA A 330 -37.10 -15.07 -38.62
N THR A 331 -37.72 -13.94 -38.24
CA THR A 331 -39.18 -13.80 -38.21
C THR A 331 -39.76 -13.75 -39.62
N ALA A 332 -39.10 -13.06 -40.55
CA ALA A 332 -39.50 -13.02 -41.95
C ALA A 332 -39.43 -14.41 -42.61
N THR A 333 -38.36 -15.16 -42.33
CA THR A 333 -38.18 -16.53 -42.84
C THR A 333 -39.24 -17.48 -42.27
N ALA A 334 -39.55 -17.37 -40.98
CA ALA A 334 -40.60 -18.17 -40.34
C ALA A 334 -41.99 -17.87 -40.94
N ASN A 335 -42.30 -16.59 -41.18
CA ASN A 335 -43.57 -16.20 -41.79
C ASN A 335 -43.69 -16.69 -43.24
N ALA A 336 -42.61 -16.60 -44.03
CA ALA A 336 -42.59 -17.12 -45.40
C ALA A 336 -42.77 -18.65 -45.46
N ALA A 337 -42.19 -19.39 -44.51
CA ALA A 337 -42.37 -20.83 -44.40
C ALA A 337 -43.82 -21.21 -44.06
N VAL A 338 -44.47 -20.48 -43.15
CA VAL A 338 -45.88 -20.68 -42.79
C VAL A 338 -46.82 -20.36 -43.96
N GLU A 339 -46.51 -19.34 -44.75
CA GLU A 339 -47.32 -18.95 -45.90
C GLU A 339 -47.19 -19.96 -47.07
N THR A 340 -46.00 -20.54 -47.23
CA THR A 340 -45.75 -21.61 -48.21
C THR A 340 -46.46 -22.90 -47.83
N ALA A 341 -46.59 -23.21 -46.54
CA ALA A 341 -47.32 -24.39 -46.05
C ALA A 341 -48.86 -24.23 -46.07
N ARG A 342 -49.37 -23.02 -46.33
CA ARG A 342 -50.82 -22.72 -46.46
C ARG A 342 -51.34 -22.73 -47.90
N ARG A 343 -50.46 -22.83 -48.91
CA ARG A 343 -50.82 -23.01 -50.32
C ARG A 343 -50.74 -24.47 -50.72
#